data_AF-A0A174TZH0-F1
#
_entry.id   AF-A0A174TZH0-F1
#
_cell.length_a   1.000
_cell.length_b   1.000
_cell.length_c   1.000
_cell.angle_alpha   90.00
_cell.angle_beta   90.00
_cell.angle_gamma   90.00
#
_symmetry.space_group_name_H-M   'P 1'
#
loop_
_entity.id
_entity.type
_entity.pdbx_description
1 polymer ?
#
loop_
_entity_poly.entity_id
_entity_poly.type
_entity_poly.pdbx_seq_one_letter_code
_entity_poly.pdbx_strand_id
1 'polypeptide(L)' 'MHVIADAHIYDRHVPVVEELIARTPYEAPRLWLDPAVTDFYTFTKDSVRLEGYRFHPLERPIPVAV' A
#
# COMPACT_ATOMS: atom_id res chain seq x y z
N MET A 1 5.08 14.40 -3.10
CA MET A 1 4.18 14.85 -4.18
C MET A 1 4.16 13.76 -5.23
N HIS A 2 2.98 13.22 -5.56
CA HIS A 2 2.83 12.28 -6.67
C HIS A 2 2.23 13.01 -7.86
N VAL A 3 2.83 12.86 -9.05
CA VAL A 3 2.32 13.38 -10.32
C VAL A 3 2.09 12.18 -11.22
N ILE A 4 0.87 12.04 -11.74
CA ILE A 4 0.47 10.90 -12.58
C ILE A 4 0.06 11.47 -13.94
N ALA A 5 0.71 10.99 -15.01
CA ALA A 5 0.44 11.44 -16.37
C ALA A 5 -0.78 10.72 -16.97
N ASP A 6 -0.87 9.40 -16.78
CA ASP A 6 -2.00 8.57 -17.20
C ASP A 6 -2.43 7.71 -16.00
N ALA A 7 -3.63 7.99 -15.49
CA ALA A 7 -4.27 7.24 -14.42
C ALA A 7 -5.52 6.58 -15.01
N HIS A 8 -5.54 5.25 -15.05
CA HIS A 8 -6.66 4.48 -15.58
C HIS A 8 -6.96 3.26 -14.73
N ILE A 9 -8.18 2.75 -14.88
CA ILE A 9 -8.68 1.50 -14.29
C ILE A 9 -9.07 0.60 -15.45
N TYR A 10 -8.57 -0.63 -15.49
CA TYR A 10 -9.04 -1.61 -16.48
C TYR A 10 -10.49 -2.00 -16.17
N ASP A 11 -11.31 -2.23 -17.19
CA ASP A 11 -12.74 -2.58 -17.01
C ASP A 11 -12.95 -3.76 -16.05
N ARG A 12 -12.09 -4.79 -16.15
CA ARG A 12 -12.11 -5.96 -15.24
C ARG A 12 -11.81 -5.63 -13.78
N HIS A 13 -11.28 -4.45 -13.48
CA HIS A 13 -10.98 -3.97 -12.13
C HIS A 13 -12.06 -3.03 -11.58
N VAL A 14 -12.97 -2.51 -12.40
CA VAL A 14 -14.01 -1.58 -11.94
C VAL A 14 -14.81 -2.14 -10.75
N PRO A 15 -15.32 -3.39 -10.79
CA PRO A 15 -16.11 -3.92 -9.66
C PRO A 15 -15.32 -4.05 -8.35
N VAL A 16 -14.01 -4.34 -8.40
CA VAL A 16 -13.19 -4.42 -7.17
C VAL A 16 -12.82 -3.03 -6.65
N VAL A 17 -12.62 -2.05 -7.52
CA VAL A 17 -12.38 -0.67 -7.08
C VAL A 17 -13.61 -0.11 -6.38
N GLU A 18 -14.80 -0.29 -6.94
CA GLU A 18 -16.07 0.14 -6.33
C GLU A 18 -16.25 -0.46 -4.92
N GLU A 19 -15.97 -1.75 -4.76
CA GLU A 19 -16.00 -2.42 -3.46
C GLU A 19 -14.98 -1.82 -2.47
N LEU A 20 -13.75 -1.57 -2.91
CA LEU A 20 -12.68 -1.06 -2.05
C LEU A 20 -12.93 0.37 -1.57
N ILE A 21 -13.41 1.26 -2.44
CA ILE A 21 -13.65 2.67 -2.09
C ILE A 21 -14.89 2.85 -1.20
N ALA A 22 -15.80 1.87 -1.16
CA ALA A 22 -16.94 1.86 -0.26
C ALA A 22 -16.56 1.53 1.19
N ARG A 23 -15.38 0.96 1.43
CA ARG A 23 -14.92 0.57 2.78
C ARG A 23 -14.51 1.79 3.59
N THR A 24 -14.88 1.82 4.87
CA THR A 24 -14.40 2.86 5.78
C THR A 24 -12.89 2.76 5.98
N PRO A 25 -12.10 3.81 5.70
CA PRO A 25 -10.66 3.78 5.91
C PRO A 25 -10.30 3.60 7.39
N TYR A 26 -9.18 2.94 7.67
CA TYR A 26 -8.55 2.98 8.98
C TYR A 26 -7.57 4.15 9.05
N GLU A 27 -7.19 4.53 10.28
CA GLU A 27 -6.09 5.45 10.52
C GLU A 27 -4.83 5.00 9.79
N ALA A 28 -4.05 5.97 9.31
CA ALA A 28 -2.79 5.69 8.65
C ALA A 28 -1.82 5.02 9.64
N PRO A 29 -1.09 3.98 9.22
CA PRO A 29 -0.06 3.39 10.06
C PRO A 29 1.11 4.36 10.21
N ARG A 30 1.95 4.10 11.21
CA ARG A 30 3.23 4.79 11.35
C ARG A 30 4.35 3.92 10.81
N LEU A 31 5.08 4.44 9.82
CA LEU A 31 6.33 3.84 9.41
C LEU A 31 7.43 4.27 10.38
N TRP A 32 8.10 3.31 10.99
CA TRP A 32 9.26 3.52 11.84
C TRP A 32 10.50 2.95 11.16
N LEU A 33 11.57 3.73 11.17
CA LEU A 33 12.89 3.35 10.69
C LEU A 33 13.85 3.34 11.88
N ASP A 34 14.73 2.35 11.93
CA ASP A 34 15.74 2.26 12.99
C ASP A 34 16.70 3.47 12.93
N PRO A 35 16.70 4.36 13.93
CA PRO A 35 17.55 5.54 13.93
C PRO A 35 19.04 5.23 14.08
N ALA A 36 19.41 4.00 14.46
CA ALA A 36 20.81 3.58 14.52
C ALA A 36 21.41 3.30 13.14
N VAL A 37 20.58 3.09 12.10
CA VAL A 37 21.04 2.85 10.73
C VAL A 37 21.28 4.19 10.05
N THR A 38 22.55 4.53 9.84
CA THR A 38 22.97 5.83 9.28
C THR A 38 23.53 5.74 7.86
N ASP A 39 23.72 4.53 7.33
CA ASP A 39 24.11 4.31 5.93
C ASP A 39 22.92 3.71 5.15
N PHE A 40 22.52 4.41 4.09
CA PHE A 40 21.43 4.02 3.21
C PHE A 40 21.56 2.58 2.69
N TYR A 41 22.77 2.13 2.38
CA TYR A 41 22.99 0.79 1.82
C TYR A 41 22.98 -0.33 2.87
N THR A 42 22.89 0.02 4.16
CA THR A 42 22.88 -0.95 5.27
C THR A 42 21.47 -1.27 5.79
N PHE A 43 20.43 -0.59 5.29
CA PHE A 43 19.05 -0.93 5.63
C PHE A 43 18.69 -2.35 5.23
N THR A 44 18.06 -3.08 6.15
CA THR A 44 17.48 -4.39 5.90
C THR A 44 15.98 -4.37 6.24
N LYS A 45 15.29 -5.51 6.03
CA LYS A 45 13.90 -5.68 6.45
C LYS A 45 13.71 -5.48 7.97
N ASP A 46 14.74 -5.78 8.76
CA ASP A 46 14.67 -5.67 10.23
C ASP A 46 14.80 -4.22 10.72
N SER A 47 15.33 -3.33 9.88
CA SER A 47 15.46 -1.88 10.15
C SER A 47 14.14 -1.11 9.99
N VAL A 48 13.04 -1.77 9.59
CA VAL A 48 11.77 -1.14 9.26
C VAL A 48 10.64 -1.80 10.05
N ARG A 49 9.74 -0.99 10.62
CA ARG A 49 8.51 -1.47 11.26
C ARG A 49 7.32 -0.65 10.81
N LEU A 50 6.19 -1.32 10.67
CA LEU A 50 4.91 -0.67 10.39
C LEU A 50 4.02 -0.82 11.62
N GLU A 51 3.90 0.26 12.37
CA GLU A 51 3.15 0.31 13.62
C GLU A 51 1.68 0.64 13.36
N GLY A 52 0.77 -0.06 14.03
CA GLY A 52 -0.67 0.19 13.91
C GLY A 52 -1.27 -0.17 12.55
N TYR A 53 -0.62 -1.03 11.76
CA TYR A 53 -1.15 -1.43 10.46
C TYR A 53 -2.44 -2.23 10.60
N ARG A 54 -3.51 -1.66 10.08
CA ARG A 54 -4.82 -2.29 9.95
C ARG A 54 -5.19 -2.30 8.47
N PHE A 55 -5.75 -3.42 8.02
CA PHE A 55 -6.12 -3.60 6.64
C PHE A 55 -7.47 -4.31 6.55
N HIS A 56 -8.18 -4.05 5.46
CA HIS A 56 -9.36 -4.84 5.11
C HIS A 56 -8.91 -6.08 4.33
N PRO A 57 -9.47 -7.26 4.61
CA PRO A 57 -9.19 -8.46 3.82
C PRO A 57 -9.49 -8.26 2.34
N LEU A 58 -8.67 -8.84 1.48
CA LEU A 58 -8.91 -8.90 0.04
C LEU A 58 -9.15 -10.37 -0.33
N GLU A 59 -10.40 -10.70 -0.66
CA GLU A 59 -10.84 -12.09 -0.83
C GLU A 59 -10.45 -12.69 -2.19
N ARG A 60 -10.09 -11.85 -3.16
CA ARG A 60 -9.79 -12.25 -4.53
C ARG A 60 -8.51 -11.59 -5.05
N PRO A 61 -7.68 -12.30 -5.84
CA PRO A 61 -6.53 -11.69 -6.48
C PRO A 61 -6.97 -10.62 -7.50
N ILE A 62 -6.18 -9.57 -7.63
CA ILE A 62 -6.38 -8.56 -8.69
C ILE A 62 -5.59 -9.03 -9.92
N PRO A 63 -6.25 -9.36 -11.05
CA PRO A 63 -5.57 -9.90 -12.21
C PRO A 63 -4.69 -8.84 -12.88
N VAL A 64 -3.44 -9.20 -13.18
CA VAL A 64 -2.54 -8.33 -13.94
C VAL A 64 -2.92 -8.38 -15.42
N ALA A 65 -2.99 -7.21 -16.06
CA ALA A 65 -3.08 -7.12 -17.52
C ALA A 65 -1.69 -7.44 -18.10
N VAL A 66 -1.63 -8.43 -18.99
CA VAL A 66 -0.42 -8.77 -19.79
C VAL A 66 -0.54 -8.11 -21.15
#